data_AF-A0A9E6BMI9-F1
#
_entry.id   AF-A0A9E6BMI9-F1
#
_cell.length_a   1.000
_cell.length_b   1.000
_cell.length_c   1.000
_cell.angle_alpha   90.00
_cell.angle_beta   90.00
_cell.angle_gamma   90.00
#
_symmetry.space_group_name_H-M   'P 1'
#
loop_
_entity.id
_entity.type
_entity.pdbx_description
1 polymer ?
#
loop_
_entity_poly.entity_id
_entity_poly.type
_entity_poly.pdbx_seq_one_letter_code
_entity_poly.pdbx_strand_id
1 'polypeptide(L)'
;MLSFPVEGRSGPHWHLTRAKLREYQECYPSLDVLAEARKALQWIRDNPARRKTARGMPRFLTNWLNRALERPRGREPPRRKLDIVAVIEQAKREGRV
;
A
#
# COMPACT_ATOMS: atom_id res chain seq x y z
N MET A 1 -5.17 8.90 -3.96
CA MET A 1 -4.95 8.07 -5.16
C MET A 1 -3.49 7.61 -5.13
N LEU A 2 -3.18 6.35 -5.45
CA LEU A 2 -1.80 5.85 -5.46
C LEU A 2 -1.32 5.67 -6.90
N SER A 3 -0.13 6.17 -7.24
CA SER A 3 0.39 6.16 -8.60
C SER A 3 1.60 5.24 -8.74
N PHE A 4 1.56 4.35 -9.73
CA PHE A 4 2.60 3.39 -10.04
C PHE A 4 3.33 3.82 -11.30
N PRO A 5 4.68 3.92 -11.30
CA PRO A 5 5.41 4.10 -12.55
C PRO A 5 5.27 2.82 -13.39
N VAL A 6 4.99 2.99 -14.68
CA VAL A 6 4.77 1.89 -15.62
C VAL A 6 5.57 2.11 -16.89
N GLU A 7 5.72 1.05 -17.67
CA GLU A 7 6.37 1.09 -18.97
C GLU A 7 5.35 0.95 -20.11
N GLY A 8 5.71 1.45 -21.29
CA GLY A 8 4.92 1.30 -22.51
C GLY A 8 4.20 2.57 -22.96
N ARG A 9 3.37 2.42 -23.99
CA ARG A 9 2.79 3.54 -24.76
C ARG A 9 1.66 4.29 -24.05
N SER A 10 1.08 3.71 -23.00
CA SER A 10 -0.09 4.26 -22.31
C SER A 10 0.23 5.38 -21.30
N GLY A 11 1.47 5.87 -21.30
CA GLY A 11 1.94 6.92 -20.40
C GLY A 11 2.83 6.37 -19.27
N PRO A 12 3.52 7.28 -18.54
CA PRO A 12 4.55 6.90 -17.57
C PRO A 12 4.00 6.38 -16.24
N HIS A 13 2.70 6.55 -15.98
CA HIS A 13 2.07 6.18 -14.71
C HIS A 13 0.73 5.49 -14.90
N TRP A 14 0.46 4.51 -14.03
CA TRP A 14 -0.86 3.93 -13.85
C TRP A 14 -1.39 4.30 -12.46
N HIS A 15 -2.65 4.69 -12.37
CA HIS A 15 -3.24 5.20 -11.14
C HIS A 15 -4.20 4.18 -10.52
N LEU A 16 -3.91 3.78 -9.28
CA LEU A 16 -4.87 3.08 -8.43
C LEU A 16 -5.89 4.11 -7.92
N THR A 17 -7.01 4.20 -8.63
CA THR A 17 -8.13 5.08 -8.29
C THR A 17 -8.79 4.65 -6.99
N ARG A 18 -9.55 5.57 -6.37
CA ARG A 18 -10.31 5.25 -5.15
C ARG A 18 -11.34 4.15 -5.38
N ALA A 19 -12.01 4.17 -6.54
CA ALA A 19 -12.97 3.13 -6.91
C ALA A 19 -12.29 1.76 -7.01
N LYS A 20 -11.15 1.68 -7.72
CA LYS A 20 -10.42 0.42 -7.86
C LYS A 20 -9.84 -0.09 -6.54
N LEU A 21 -9.40 0.82 -5.68
CA LEU A 21 -8.97 0.46 -4.33
C LEU A 21 -10.12 -0.14 -3.51
N ARG A 22 -11.33 0.43 -3.60
CA ARG A 22 -12.52 -0.10 -2.93
C ARG A 22 -12.88 -1.50 -3.43
N GLU A 23 -12.86 -1.73 -4.74
CA GLU A 23 -13.08 -3.07 -5.32
C GLU A 23 -12.11 -4.11 -4.71
N TYR A 24 -10.83 -3.76 -4.59
CA TYR A 24 -9.86 -4.64 -3.93
C TYR A 24 -10.16 -4.81 -2.43
N GLN A 25 -10.58 -3.78 -1.71
CA GLN A 25 -10.95 -3.90 -0.29
C GLN A 25 -12.12 -4.85 -0.07
N GLU A 26 -13.10 -4.86 -0.98
CA GLU A 26 -14.24 -5.78 -0.93
C GLU A 26 -13.83 -7.23 -1.20
N CYS A 27 -12.89 -7.47 -2.13
CA CYS A 27 -12.38 -8.81 -2.41
C CYS A 27 -11.41 -9.35 -1.34
N TYR A 28 -10.69 -8.47 -0.63
CA TYR A 28 -9.65 -8.83 0.33
C TYR A 28 -9.93 -8.25 1.74
N PRO A 29 -11.05 -8.61 2.39
CA PRO A 29 -11.50 -7.98 3.63
C PRO A 29 -10.56 -8.23 4.83
N SER A 30 -9.74 -9.27 4.75
CA SER A 30 -8.77 -9.64 5.79
C SER A 30 -7.41 -8.95 5.65
N LEU A 31 -7.20 -8.16 4.59
CA LEU A 31 -5.95 -7.44 4.29
C LEU A 31 -6.12 -5.93 4.45
N ASP A 32 -5.04 -5.28 4.91
CA ASP A 32 -4.88 -3.83 4.70
C ASP A 32 -4.42 -3.58 3.25
N VAL A 33 -5.39 -3.56 2.33
CA VAL A 33 -5.14 -3.43 0.88
C VAL A 33 -4.32 -2.19 0.53
N LEU A 34 -4.53 -1.07 1.24
CA LEU A 34 -3.76 0.15 0.99
C LEU A 34 -2.30 -0.02 1.41
N ALA A 35 -2.04 -0.65 2.56
CA ALA A 35 -0.68 -0.97 2.98
C ALA A 35 -0.01 -1.93 1.99
N GLU A 36 -0.71 -2.97 1.52
CA GLU A 36 -0.17 -3.90 0.52
C GLU A 36 0.10 -3.22 -0.83
N ALA A 37 -0.79 -2.34 -1.29
CA ALA A 37 -0.57 -1.57 -2.51
C ALA A 37 0.66 -0.65 -2.40
N ARG A 38 0.95 -0.09 -1.21
CA ARG A 38 2.19 0.69 -0.97
C ARG A 38 3.44 -0.19 -1.04
N LYS A 39 3.40 -1.41 -0.48
CA LYS A 39 4.51 -2.37 -0.61
C LYS A 39 4.72 -2.77 -2.07
N ALA A 40 3.64 -3.00 -2.81
CA ALA A 40 3.69 -3.28 -4.23
C ALA A 40 4.28 -2.11 -5.04
N LEU A 41 3.95 -0.87 -4.67
CA LEU A 41 4.54 0.34 -5.27
C LEU A 41 6.04 0.41 -5.00
N GLN A 42 6.46 0.16 -3.77
CA GLN A 42 7.88 0.16 -3.40
C GLN A 42 8.64 -0.91 -4.20
N TRP A 43 8.08 -2.11 -4.35
CA TRP A 43 8.67 -3.16 -5.18
C TRP A 43 8.88 -2.72 -6.63
N ILE A 44 7.90 -2.04 -7.23
CA ILE A 44 8.02 -1.51 -8.60
C ILE A 44 9.12 -0.43 -8.70
N ARG A 45 9.30 0.39 -7.66
CA ARG A 45 10.37 1.41 -7.61
C ARG A 45 11.75 0.77 -7.51
N ASP A 46 11.88 -0.22 -6.63
CA ASP A 46 13.15 -0.94 -6.39
C ASP A 46 13.54 -1.85 -7.56
N ASN A 47 12.58 -2.23 -8.41
CA ASN A 47 12.78 -3.12 -9.54
C ASN A 47 12.41 -2.43 -10.87
N PRO A 48 13.15 -1.38 -11.28
CA PRO A 48 12.81 -0.60 -12.47
C PRO A 48 12.75 -1.48 -13.73
N ALA A 49 13.69 -2.40 -13.91
CA ALA A 49 13.70 -3.36 -15.03
C ALA A 49 12.52 -4.37 -15.03
N ARG A 50 11.71 -4.40 -13.96
CA ARG A 50 10.54 -5.27 -13.82
C ARG A 50 9.24 -4.48 -13.69
N ARG A 51 9.25 -3.18 -14.00
CA ARG A 51 8.04 -2.36 -14.08
C ARG A 51 7.02 -3.02 -15.00
N LYS A 52 5.74 -2.84 -14.69
CA LYS A 52 4.66 -3.43 -15.49
C LYS A 52 4.18 -2.40 -16.49
N THR A 53 3.45 -2.88 -17.49
CA THR A 53 2.67 -2.00 -18.35
C THR A 53 1.40 -1.54 -17.64
N ALA A 54 0.83 -0.41 -18.06
CA ALA A 54 -0.46 0.05 -17.55
C ALA A 54 -1.55 -1.04 -17.64
N ARG A 55 -1.59 -1.78 -18.76
CA ARG A 55 -2.51 -2.92 -18.96
C ARG A 55 -2.22 -4.10 -18.03
N GLY A 56 -0.95 -4.32 -17.66
CA GLY A 56 -0.53 -5.39 -16.78
C GLY A 56 -0.70 -5.10 -15.28
N MET A 57 -0.87 -3.83 -14.90
CA MET A 57 -0.94 -3.44 -13.48
C MET A 57 -2.08 -4.08 -12.68
N PRO A 58 -3.33 -4.18 -13.19
CA PRO A 58 -4.41 -4.84 -12.45
C PRO A 58 -4.08 -6.30 -12.12
N ARG A 59 -3.54 -7.05 -13.09
CA ARG A 59 -3.13 -8.45 -12.91
C ARG A 59 -1.99 -8.58 -11.89
N PHE A 60 -1.03 -7.66 -11.92
CA PHE A 60 0.05 -7.63 -10.93
C PHE A 60 -0.47 -7.42 -9.51
N LEU A 61 -1.38 -6.45 -9.30
CA LEU A 61 -1.93 -6.18 -7.97
C LEU A 61 -2.78 -7.33 -7.44
N THR A 62 -3.62 -7.95 -8.28
CA THR A 62 -4.37 -9.16 -7.89
C THR A 62 -3.42 -10.28 -7.44
N ASN A 63 -2.37 -10.55 -8.21
CA ASN A 63 -1.37 -11.56 -7.86
C ASN A 63 -0.55 -11.18 -6.61
N TRP A 64 -0.37 -9.89 -6.32
CA TRP A 64 0.27 -9.42 -5.09
C TRP A 64 -0.60 -9.71 -3.88
N LEU A 65 -1.88 -9.31 -3.95
CA LEU A 65 -2.84 -9.44 -2.86
C LEU A 65 -3.14 -10.90 -2.53
N ASN A 66 -3.25 -11.79 -3.53
CA ASN A 66 -3.39 -13.23 -3.28
C ASN A 66 -2.22 -13.79 -2.45
N ARG A 67 -0.98 -13.43 -2.81
CA ARG A 67 0.20 -13.86 -2.04
C ARG A 67 0.23 -13.27 -0.64
N ALA A 68 -0.21 -12.02 -0.47
CA ALA A 68 -0.31 -11.40 0.84
C ALA A 68 -1.34 -12.09 1.74
N LEU A 69 -2.45 -12.60 1.14
CA LEU A 69 -3.48 -13.35 1.83
C LEU A 69 -3.02 -14.76 2.25
N GLU A 70 -2.31 -15.46 1.36
CA GLU A 70 -1.83 -16.84 1.58
C GLU A 70 -0.66 -16.92 2.57
N ARG A 71 0.07 -15.82 2.79
CA ARG A 71 1.22 -15.81 3.69
C ARG A 71 0.70 -15.98 5.14
N PRO A 72 1.13 -17.02 5.88
CA PRO A 72 0.76 -17.14 7.28
C PRO A 72 1.22 -15.87 7.98
N ARG A 73 0.29 -15.18 8.65
CA ARG A 73 0.58 -14.00 9.46
C ARG A 73 1.48 -14.44 10.61
N GLY A 74 2.79 -14.51 10.36
CA GLY A 74 3.79 -14.57 11.42
C GLY A 74 3.53 -13.37 12.32
N ARG A 75 3.18 -13.65 13.59
CA ARG A 75 2.79 -12.71 14.65
C ARG A 75 3.00 -11.25 14.26
N GLU A 76 1.92 -10.56 13.89
CA GLU A 76 1.95 -9.10 13.83
C GLU A 76 2.32 -8.62 15.25
N PRO A 77 3.48 -7.97 15.46
CA PRO A 77 3.73 -7.33 16.75
C PRO A 77 2.59 -6.33 16.93
N PRO A 78 2.00 -6.24 18.14
CA PRO A 78 0.82 -5.42 18.36
C PRO A 78 1.10 -4.04 17.80
N ARG A 79 0.25 -3.58 16.86
CA ARG A 79 0.30 -2.22 16.36
C ARG A 79 0.22 -1.32 17.59
N ARG A 80 1.36 -0.75 17.98
CA ARG A 80 1.41 0.23 19.05
C ARG A 80 0.54 1.36 18.53
N LYS A 81 -0.70 1.47 19.04
CA LYS A 81 -1.51 2.66 18.81
C LYS A 81 -0.59 3.80 19.25
N LEU A 82 -0.25 4.70 18.33
CA LEU A 82 0.28 5.98 18.75
C LEU A 82 -0.84 6.59 19.59
N ASP A 83 -0.70 6.55 20.91
CA ASP A 83 -1.52 7.35 21.80
C ASP A 83 -1.17 8.80 21.52
N ILE A 84 -1.91 9.38 20.59
CA ILE A 84 -1.83 10.80 20.23
C ILE A 84 -1.99 11.65 21.50
N VAL A 85 -2.76 11.18 22.47
CA VAL A 85 -2.89 11.79 23.80
C VAL A 85 -1.54 11.86 24.52
N ALA A 86 -0.75 10.80 24.54
CA ALA A 86 0.57 10.79 25.20
C ALA A 86 1.59 11.69 24.47
N VAL A 87 1.52 11.75 23.14
CA VAL A 87 2.37 12.64 22.33
C VAL A 87 2.03 14.11 22.60
N ILE A 88 0.74 14.45 22.70
CA ILE A 88 0.28 15.80 22.99
C ILE A 88 0.64 16.21 24.42
N GLU A 89 0.51 15.31 25.41
CA GLU A 89 0.87 15.60 26.80
C GLU A 89 2.39 15.79 27.00
N GLN A 90 3.21 15.05 26.26
CA GLN A 90 4.67 15.25 26.22
C GLN A 90 5.03 16.61 25.61
N ALA A 91 4.38 17.00 24.49
CA ALA A 91 4.61 18.29 23.84
C ALA A 91 4.22 19.49 24.72
N LYS A 92 3.19 19.35 25.57
CA LYS A 92 2.82 20.36 26.56
C LYS A 92 3.83 20.46 27.71
N ARG A 93 4.45 19.35 28.13
CA ARG A 93 5.49 19.33 29.17
C ARG A 93 6.82 19.95 28.71
N GLU A 94 7.13 19.86 27.43
CA GLU A 94 8.38 20.37 26.85
C GLU A 94 8.31 21.85 26.41
N GLY A 95 7.20 22.55 26.72
CA GLY A 95 7.12 24.00 26.57
C GLY A 95 7.30 24.54 25.15
N ARG A 96 6.98 23.75 24.13
CA ARG A 96 6.90 24.22 22.73
C ARG A 96 5.44 24.47 22.35
N VAL A 97 4.90 25.60 22.80
CA VAL A 97 3.73 26.25 22.20
C VAL A 97 3.96 27.75 22.19
#